data_AF-A0A9D1VX16-F1
#
_entry.id   AF-A0A9D1VX16-F1
#
_cell.length_a   1.000
_cell.length_b   1.000
_cell.length_c   1.000
_cell.angle_alpha   90.00
_cell.angle_beta   90.00
_cell.angle_gamma   90.00
#
_symmetry.space_group_name_H-M   'P 1'
#
loop_
_entity.id
_entity.type
_entity.pdbx_description
1 polymer ?
#
loop_
_entity_poly.entity_id
_entity_poly.type
_entity_poly.pdbx_seq_one_letter_code
_entity_poly.pdbx_strand_id
1 'polypeptide(L)'
;MKRKILCAAAAAVILIAYFIFLFLYTKKDYNGAPSISFDTGHIELSVQDDAGALLEGVTASDPEDGDLTDQVLIDSISVFDDQGRRTVRYVVFDSENTPAQAERTLSYTDYTPPVIGLTGSLVVDNLSDVELNRLGSATSCVDGDISNRLNVKIGTLQEDSVRLNFSVTDSTGTEASLSVSCDYDRSVYLADIVLGNYLLYLPAGETYDLRSNIRDIIISKQSRMELLDEVEIQSGVDFSKPGTYEVYYYLASDTGSSGRAKGIVVIQ
;
A
#
# COMPACT_ATOMS: atom_id res chain seq x y z
N MET A 1 43.48 -64.79 -43.07
CA MET A 1 42.88 -63.52 -43.54
C MET A 1 41.51 -63.22 -42.90
N LYS A 2 40.55 -64.16 -42.88
CA LYS A 2 39.17 -63.92 -42.39
C LYS A 2 39.06 -63.35 -40.95
N ARG A 3 39.85 -63.83 -39.98
CA ARG A 3 39.86 -63.30 -38.59
C ARG A 3 40.33 -61.84 -38.48
N LYS A 4 41.31 -61.43 -39.29
CA LYS A 4 41.82 -60.04 -39.28
C LYS A 4 40.79 -59.06 -39.88
N ILE A 5 40.06 -59.50 -40.91
CA ILE A 5 38.98 -58.73 -41.54
C ILE A 5 37.78 -58.60 -40.57
N LEU A 6 37.45 -59.66 -39.84
CA LEU A 6 36.37 -59.64 -38.83
C LEU A 6 36.70 -58.69 -37.66
N CYS A 7 37.94 -58.70 -37.16
CA CYS A 7 38.37 -57.78 -36.11
C CYS A 7 38.41 -56.31 -36.59
N ALA A 8 38.82 -56.06 -37.83
CA ALA A 8 38.81 -54.72 -38.41
C ALA A 8 37.38 -54.19 -38.60
N ALA A 9 36.44 -55.04 -39.02
CA ALA A 9 35.03 -54.69 -39.14
C ALA A 9 34.40 -54.39 -37.77
N ALA A 10 34.70 -55.19 -36.74
CA ALA A 10 34.22 -54.95 -35.38
C ALA A 10 34.77 -53.63 -34.79
N ALA A 11 36.05 -53.33 -35.03
CA ALA A 11 36.66 -52.08 -34.61
C ALA A 11 36.03 -50.85 -35.30
N ALA A 12 35.69 -50.97 -36.59
CA ALA A 12 35.00 -49.92 -37.33
C ALA A 12 33.58 -49.66 -36.79
N VAL A 13 32.82 -50.70 -36.44
CA VAL A 13 31.48 -50.54 -35.85
C VAL A 13 31.53 -49.88 -34.47
N ILE A 14 32.52 -50.24 -33.64
CA ILE A 14 32.71 -49.61 -32.33
C ILE A 14 33.10 -48.13 -32.48
N LEU A 15 33.96 -47.81 -33.44
CA LEU A 15 34.31 -46.41 -33.76
C LEU A 15 33.09 -45.62 -34.23
N ILE A 16 32.26 -46.19 -35.11
CA ILE A 16 31.03 -45.54 -35.59
C ILE A 16 30.05 -45.33 -34.42
N ALA A 17 29.86 -46.34 -33.58
CA ALA A 17 29.01 -46.23 -32.39
C ALA A 17 29.56 -45.20 -31.39
N TYR A 18 30.88 -45.12 -31.21
CA TYR A 18 31.54 -44.12 -30.38
C TYR A 18 31.38 -42.72 -30.96
N PHE A 19 31.50 -42.53 -32.27
CA PHE A 19 31.26 -41.26 -32.95
C PHE A 19 29.79 -40.84 -32.91
N ILE A 20 28.84 -41.77 -33.07
CA ILE A 20 27.40 -41.52 -32.89
C ILE A 20 27.11 -41.16 -31.45
N PHE A 21 27.69 -41.87 -30.48
CA PHE A 21 27.56 -41.56 -29.06
C PHE A 21 28.14 -40.18 -28.75
N LEU A 22 29.35 -39.86 -29.22
CA LEU A 22 29.96 -38.53 -29.08
C LEU A 22 29.10 -37.45 -29.72
N PHE A 23 28.57 -37.68 -30.92
CA PHE A 23 27.71 -36.74 -31.63
C PHE A 23 26.37 -36.51 -30.92
N LEU A 24 25.79 -37.57 -30.34
CA LEU A 24 24.59 -37.47 -29.50
C LEU A 24 24.89 -36.82 -28.15
N TYR A 25 26.08 -37.06 -27.59
CA TYR A 25 26.53 -36.50 -26.32
C TYR A 25 26.84 -35.00 -26.46
N THR A 26 27.49 -34.56 -27.54
CA THR A 26 27.77 -33.14 -27.80
C THR A 26 26.53 -32.36 -28.26
N LYS A 27 25.48 -33.04 -28.74
CA LYS A 27 24.16 -32.40 -28.94
C LYS A 27 23.41 -32.13 -27.63
N LYS A 28 23.86 -32.72 -26.51
CA LYS A 28 23.25 -32.59 -25.20
C LYS A 28 23.76 -31.38 -24.39
N ASP A 29 24.61 -30.55 -24.99
CA ASP A 29 25.24 -29.37 -24.36
C ASP A 29 24.65 -28.03 -24.83
N TYR A 30 23.42 -28.01 -25.36
CA TYR A 30 22.63 -26.79 -25.39
C TYR A 30 21.79 -26.80 -24.11
N ASN A 31 22.26 -26.07 -23.11
CA ASN A 31 21.45 -25.68 -21.96
C ASN A 31 21.01 -24.25 -22.28
N GLY A 32 20.05 -24.11 -23.19
CA GLY A 32 19.49 -22.81 -23.49
C GLY A 32 18.87 -22.29 -22.20
N ALA A 33 19.23 -21.10 -21.76
CA ALA A 33 18.46 -20.48 -20.70
C ALA A 33 17.08 -20.12 -21.26
N PRO A 34 16.02 -20.15 -20.44
CA PRO A 34 14.72 -19.69 -20.87
C PRO A 34 14.80 -18.20 -21.26
N SER A 35 13.79 -17.73 -21.97
CA SER A 35 13.68 -16.33 -22.35
C SER A 35 12.26 -15.83 -22.14
N ILE A 36 12.13 -14.60 -21.63
CA ILE A 36 10.86 -13.90 -21.46
C ILE A 36 10.78 -12.81 -22.53
N SER A 37 9.62 -12.66 -23.18
CA SER A 37 9.37 -11.63 -24.18
C SER A 37 7.98 -11.02 -24.02
N PHE A 38 7.81 -9.78 -24.51
CA PHE A 38 6.56 -9.06 -24.48
C PHE A 38 6.49 -8.05 -25.63
N ASP A 39 5.28 -7.75 -26.10
CA ASP A 39 5.04 -6.89 -27.26
C ASP A 39 5.41 -5.42 -27.00
N THR A 40 5.23 -4.95 -25.75
CA THR A 40 5.53 -3.57 -25.34
C THR A 40 6.36 -3.53 -24.05
N GLY A 41 7.39 -2.69 -24.02
CA GLY A 41 8.18 -2.44 -22.80
C GLY A 41 7.49 -1.56 -21.76
N HIS A 42 6.27 -1.08 -22.05
CA HIS A 42 5.47 -0.19 -21.20
C HIS A 42 4.01 -0.63 -21.19
N ILE A 43 3.41 -0.62 -20.01
CA ILE A 43 1.98 -0.84 -19.76
C ILE A 43 1.39 0.29 -18.93
N GLU A 44 0.12 0.58 -19.17
CA GLU A 44 -0.69 1.50 -18.38
C GLU A 44 -1.84 0.72 -17.78
N LEU A 45 -1.99 0.74 -16.46
CA LEU A 45 -3.02 0.00 -15.73
C LEU A 45 -3.73 0.92 -14.74
N SER A 46 -4.95 0.58 -14.36
CA SER A 46 -5.57 1.10 -13.15
C SER A 46 -4.99 0.40 -11.92
N VAL A 47 -4.95 1.09 -10.78
CA VAL A 47 -4.64 0.45 -9.49
C VAL A 47 -5.68 -0.59 -9.07
N GLN A 48 -6.87 -0.59 -9.70
CA GLN A 48 -7.95 -1.56 -9.47
C GLN A 48 -7.89 -2.79 -10.38
N ASP A 49 -6.99 -2.79 -11.39
CA ASP A 49 -6.84 -3.94 -12.27
C ASP A 49 -6.33 -5.16 -11.49
N ASP A 50 -6.74 -6.35 -11.92
CA ASP A 50 -6.30 -7.58 -11.28
C ASP A 50 -4.81 -7.86 -11.55
N ALA A 51 -4.19 -8.64 -10.67
CA ALA A 51 -2.77 -8.95 -10.77
C ALA A 51 -2.38 -9.66 -12.08
N GLY A 52 -3.33 -10.29 -12.78
CA GLY A 52 -3.12 -10.91 -14.10
C GLY A 52 -2.89 -9.89 -15.20
N ALA A 53 -3.39 -8.66 -15.07
CA ALA A 53 -3.15 -7.58 -16.04
C ALA A 53 -1.65 -7.25 -16.19
N LEU A 54 -0.85 -7.47 -15.13
CA LEU A 54 0.61 -7.31 -15.17
C LEU A 54 1.29 -8.36 -16.07
N LEU A 55 0.66 -9.53 -16.28
CA LEU A 55 1.18 -10.60 -17.12
C LEU A 55 0.65 -10.54 -18.56
N GLU A 56 -0.23 -9.59 -18.89
CA GLU A 56 -0.81 -9.49 -20.23
C GLU A 56 0.27 -9.21 -21.29
N GLY A 57 0.30 -10.06 -22.32
CA GLY A 57 1.29 -9.99 -23.40
C GLY A 57 2.69 -10.46 -22.99
N VAL A 58 2.89 -11.02 -21.80
CA VAL A 58 4.14 -11.65 -21.39
C VAL A 58 4.13 -13.11 -21.85
N THR A 59 5.20 -13.53 -22.52
CA THR A 59 5.41 -14.91 -22.97
C THR A 59 6.78 -15.39 -22.54
N ALA A 60 6.94 -16.70 -22.38
CA ALA A 60 8.24 -17.29 -22.11
C ALA A 60 8.45 -18.58 -22.88
N SER A 61 9.68 -18.82 -23.33
CA SER A 61 10.04 -20.05 -24.01
C SER A 61 11.46 -20.47 -23.71
N ASP A 62 11.66 -21.77 -23.67
CA ASP A 62 12.93 -22.44 -23.50
C ASP A 62 13.18 -23.42 -24.67
N PRO A 63 14.43 -23.56 -25.16
CA PRO A 63 14.72 -24.46 -26.29
C PRO A 63 14.48 -25.95 -25.99
N GLU A 64 14.66 -26.36 -24.73
CA GLU A 64 14.53 -27.74 -24.28
C GLU A 64 13.13 -28.02 -23.70
N ASP A 65 12.56 -27.07 -22.95
CA ASP A 65 11.27 -27.23 -22.26
C ASP A 65 10.05 -26.70 -23.03
N GLY A 66 10.26 -25.89 -24.08
CA GLY A 66 9.18 -25.35 -24.90
C GLY A 66 8.52 -24.10 -24.30
N ASP A 67 7.20 -24.04 -24.32
CA ASP A 67 6.44 -22.88 -23.83
C ASP A 67 6.34 -22.88 -22.30
N LEU A 68 6.86 -21.81 -21.69
CA LEU A 68 6.89 -21.59 -20.24
C LEU A 68 6.00 -20.42 -19.82
N THR A 69 5.14 -19.90 -20.69
CA THR A 69 4.37 -18.66 -20.46
C THR A 69 3.55 -18.68 -19.17
N ASP A 70 2.85 -19.77 -18.89
CA ASP A 70 2.04 -19.92 -17.67
C ASP A 70 2.88 -20.07 -16.38
N GLN A 71 4.21 -20.19 -16.52
CA GLN A 71 5.16 -20.34 -15.41
C GLN A 71 5.87 -19.02 -15.09
N VAL A 72 5.58 -17.94 -15.83
CA VAL A 72 6.13 -16.62 -15.55
C VAL A 72 5.54 -16.08 -14.25
N LEU A 73 6.43 -15.66 -13.35
CA LEU A 73 6.09 -15.05 -12.08
C LEU A 73 6.53 -13.57 -12.07
N ILE A 74 5.80 -12.75 -11.32
CA ILE A 74 6.23 -11.39 -11.00
C ILE A 74 7.19 -11.48 -9.81
N ASP A 75 8.46 -11.16 -10.04
CA ASP A 75 9.49 -11.18 -9.00
C ASP A 75 9.41 -9.94 -8.11
N SER A 76 9.23 -8.76 -8.72
CA SER A 76 9.06 -7.51 -7.95
C SER A 76 8.43 -6.39 -8.77
N ILE A 77 7.90 -5.39 -8.06
CA ILE A 77 7.49 -4.11 -8.63
C ILE A 77 8.21 -3.01 -7.84
N SER A 78 8.96 -2.15 -8.53
CA SER A 78 9.74 -1.09 -7.88
C SER A 78 8.85 -0.01 -7.26
N VAL A 79 9.45 0.90 -6.49
CA VAL A 79 8.84 2.21 -6.19
C VAL A 79 8.74 3.05 -7.48
N PHE A 80 8.06 4.19 -7.42
CA PHE A 80 8.03 5.14 -8.52
C PHE A 80 9.44 5.70 -8.82
N ASP A 81 9.74 5.83 -10.11
CA ASP A 81 10.85 6.63 -10.63
C ASP A 81 10.49 8.13 -10.65
N ASP A 82 11.43 8.97 -11.06
CA ASP A 82 11.25 10.42 -11.16
C ASP A 82 10.16 10.83 -12.18
N GLN A 83 9.72 9.90 -13.03
CA GLN A 83 8.65 10.09 -14.02
C GLN A 83 7.30 9.52 -13.54
N GLY A 84 7.20 9.03 -12.30
CA GLY A 84 5.98 8.44 -11.76
C GLY A 84 5.65 7.07 -12.37
N ARG A 85 6.66 6.32 -12.81
CA ARG A 85 6.51 4.95 -13.36
C ARG A 85 7.19 3.93 -12.46
N ARG A 86 6.77 2.68 -12.56
CA ARG A 86 7.33 1.56 -11.82
C ARG A 86 7.95 0.56 -12.78
N THR A 87 8.94 -0.20 -12.33
CA THR A 87 9.51 -1.33 -13.07
C THR A 87 8.94 -2.62 -12.51
N VAL A 88 8.30 -3.42 -13.36
CA VAL A 88 7.86 -4.78 -13.07
C VAL A 88 8.94 -5.74 -13.56
N ARG A 89 9.49 -6.54 -12.65
CA ARG A 89 10.46 -7.59 -12.98
C ARG A 89 9.77 -8.94 -12.99
N TYR A 90 9.93 -9.67 -14.08
CA TYR A 90 9.41 -11.01 -14.27
C TYR A 90 10.54 -12.03 -14.13
N VAL A 91 10.19 -13.23 -13.69
CA VAL A 91 11.10 -14.37 -13.63
C VAL A 91 10.41 -15.63 -14.13
N VAL A 92 11.15 -16.48 -14.82
CA VAL A 92 10.73 -17.84 -15.20
C VAL A 92 11.90 -18.79 -14.96
N PHE A 93 11.60 -20.03 -14.61
CA PHE A 93 12.59 -21.08 -14.42
C PHE A 93 12.30 -22.21 -15.40
N ASP A 94 13.35 -22.77 -15.99
CA ASP A 94 13.27 -24.03 -16.74
C ASP A 94 13.20 -25.24 -15.77
N SER A 95 13.11 -26.44 -16.32
CA SER A 95 13.04 -27.71 -15.56
C SER A 95 14.33 -28.04 -14.79
N GLU A 96 15.47 -27.45 -15.18
CA GLU A 96 16.76 -27.54 -14.52
C GLU A 96 16.97 -26.40 -13.49
N ASN A 97 15.95 -25.57 -13.26
CA ASN A 97 15.95 -24.39 -12.40
C ASN A 97 16.92 -23.26 -12.84
N THR A 98 17.20 -23.14 -14.13
CA THR A 98 17.89 -21.98 -14.69
C THR A 98 16.91 -20.81 -14.77
N PRO A 99 17.20 -19.66 -14.12
CA PRO A 99 16.33 -18.50 -14.17
C PRO A 99 16.54 -17.66 -15.44
N ALA A 100 15.47 -17.05 -15.93
CA ALA A 100 15.51 -15.91 -16.83
C ALA A 100 14.66 -14.77 -16.28
N GLN A 101 15.11 -13.54 -16.53
CA GLN A 101 14.46 -12.32 -16.05
C GLN A 101 14.26 -11.33 -17.18
N ALA A 102 13.18 -10.57 -17.09
CA ALA A 102 12.92 -9.43 -17.97
C ALA A 102 12.16 -8.35 -17.19
N GLU A 103 12.19 -7.12 -17.71
CA GLU A 103 11.58 -5.96 -17.03
C GLU A 103 10.69 -5.17 -17.99
N ARG A 104 9.54 -4.71 -17.49
CA ARG A 104 8.65 -3.75 -18.16
C ARG A 104 8.43 -2.53 -17.27
N THR A 105 8.12 -1.40 -17.89
CA THR A 105 7.67 -0.20 -17.19
C THR A 105 6.15 -0.21 -17.03
N LEU A 106 5.66 0.32 -15.91
CA LEU A 106 4.26 0.39 -15.52
C LEU A 106 3.91 1.83 -15.13
N SER A 107 2.79 2.35 -15.63
CA SER A 107 2.19 3.60 -15.17
C SER A 107 0.78 3.33 -14.66
N TYR A 108 0.45 3.90 -13.51
CA TYR A 108 -0.94 3.85 -13.02
C TYR A 108 -1.73 5.04 -13.55
N THR A 109 -2.93 4.78 -14.08
CA THR A 109 -3.78 5.83 -14.67
C THR A 109 -4.56 6.64 -13.64
N ASP A 110 -4.76 6.09 -12.44
CA ASP A 110 -5.66 6.60 -11.40
C ASP A 110 -5.04 6.55 -10.00
N TYR A 111 -3.71 6.53 -9.91
CA TYR A 111 -3.00 6.53 -8.64
C TYR A 111 -3.27 7.81 -7.83
N THR A 112 -3.51 7.64 -6.54
CA THR A 112 -3.56 8.72 -5.53
C THR A 112 -2.65 8.40 -4.35
N PRO A 113 -1.95 9.40 -3.77
CA PRO A 113 -1.14 9.21 -2.57
C PRO A 113 -1.90 8.54 -1.41
N PRO A 114 -1.21 7.86 -0.48
CA PRO A 114 -1.85 7.28 0.68
C PRO A 114 -2.54 8.36 1.53
N VAL A 115 -3.66 8.01 2.15
CA VAL A 115 -4.48 8.90 2.97
C VAL A 115 -4.39 8.48 4.43
N ILE A 116 -4.02 9.42 5.30
CA ILE A 116 -3.99 9.23 6.76
C ILE A 116 -5.39 9.51 7.31
N GLY A 117 -5.84 8.71 8.26
CA GLY A 117 -7.06 8.92 9.05
C GLY A 117 -6.75 9.09 10.53
N LEU A 118 -7.72 9.58 11.30
CA LEU A 118 -7.71 9.57 12.76
C LEU A 118 -8.80 8.62 13.27
N THR A 119 -8.46 7.79 14.26
CA THR A 119 -9.37 6.76 14.80
C THR A 119 -10.21 7.26 15.98
N GLY A 120 -9.85 8.42 16.52
CA GLY A 120 -10.49 8.98 17.71
C GLY A 120 -10.13 10.45 17.92
N SER A 121 -10.77 11.04 18.93
CA SER A 121 -10.50 12.40 19.37
C SER A 121 -9.08 12.50 19.92
N LEU A 122 -8.32 13.50 19.48
CA LEU A 122 -6.97 13.79 20.03
C LEU A 122 -7.07 14.70 21.26
N VAL A 123 -7.83 14.25 22.25
CA VAL A 123 -7.95 14.86 23.59
C VAL A 123 -7.70 13.75 24.60
N VAL A 124 -6.65 13.86 25.40
CA VAL A 124 -6.17 12.78 26.27
C VAL A 124 -5.77 13.30 27.65
N ASP A 125 -5.89 12.47 28.68
CA ASP A 125 -5.36 12.79 30.01
C ASP A 125 -3.82 12.85 30.00
N ASN A 126 -3.21 11.89 29.31
CA ASN A 126 -1.78 11.74 29.08
C ASN A 126 -1.53 10.84 27.85
N LEU A 127 -0.32 10.90 27.28
CA LEU A 127 0.09 10.04 26.17
C LEU A 127 0.95 8.85 26.58
N SER A 128 1.38 8.75 27.85
CA SER A 128 2.34 7.71 28.28
C SER A 128 1.76 6.30 28.18
N ASP A 129 0.44 6.17 28.35
CA ASP A 129 -0.27 4.89 28.27
C ASP A 129 -0.96 4.66 26.91
N VAL A 130 -0.73 5.54 25.94
CA VAL A 130 -1.37 5.52 24.63
C VAL A 130 -0.43 4.90 23.59
N GLU A 131 -0.88 3.84 22.94
CA GLU A 131 -0.22 3.33 21.74
C GLU A 131 -0.44 4.31 20.58
N LEU A 132 0.57 5.14 20.29
CA LEU A 132 0.46 6.26 19.36
C LEU A 132 0.02 5.83 17.95
N ASN A 133 0.45 4.67 17.48
CA ASN A 133 0.06 4.13 16.17
C ASN A 133 -1.44 3.78 16.10
N ARG A 134 -2.12 3.61 17.24
CA ARG A 134 -3.58 3.39 17.30
C ARG A 134 -4.39 4.67 17.18
N LEU A 135 -3.77 5.85 17.25
CA LEU A 135 -4.44 7.15 17.13
C LEU A 135 -4.82 7.51 15.69
N GLY A 136 -4.28 6.78 14.71
CA GLY A 136 -4.56 6.99 13.31
C GLY A 136 -4.74 5.69 12.53
N SER A 137 -5.10 5.86 11.27
CA SER A 137 -5.19 4.82 10.26
C SER A 137 -4.53 5.32 8.98
N ALA A 138 -4.29 4.42 8.02
CA ALA A 138 -3.81 4.81 6.71
C ALA A 138 -4.29 3.85 5.63
N THR A 139 -4.62 4.39 4.46
CA THR A 139 -5.04 3.60 3.29
C THR A 139 -4.25 4.02 2.05
N SER A 140 -3.93 3.07 1.19
CA SER A 140 -3.34 3.29 -0.14
C SER A 140 -4.23 2.66 -1.19
N CYS A 141 -4.35 3.33 -2.33
CA CYS A 141 -5.07 2.79 -3.48
C CYS A 141 -4.40 1.55 -4.10
N VAL A 142 -3.11 1.32 -3.80
CA VAL A 142 -2.33 0.16 -4.27
C VAL A 142 -2.27 -0.96 -3.23
N ASP A 143 -2.11 -0.62 -1.95
CA ASP A 143 -1.88 -1.62 -0.89
C ASP A 143 -3.12 -1.93 -0.02
N GLY A 144 -4.20 -1.16 -0.15
CA GLY A 144 -5.35 -1.23 0.75
C GLY A 144 -5.04 -0.61 2.12
N ASP A 145 -5.42 -1.30 3.20
CA ASP A 145 -5.14 -0.85 4.57
C ASP A 145 -3.65 -1.01 4.91
N ILE A 146 -3.00 0.12 5.17
CA ILE A 146 -1.58 0.20 5.56
C ILE A 146 -1.41 0.83 6.95
N SER A 147 -2.44 0.78 7.79
CA SER A 147 -2.43 1.34 9.15
C SER A 147 -1.32 0.76 10.02
N ASN A 148 -0.90 -0.50 9.77
CA ASN A 148 0.22 -1.13 10.45
C ASN A 148 1.60 -0.54 10.08
N ARG A 149 1.68 0.28 9.03
CA ARG A 149 2.90 1.00 8.60
C ARG A 149 2.94 2.45 9.10
N LEU A 150 1.89 2.91 9.79
CA LEU A 150 1.79 4.27 10.29
C LEU A 150 2.85 4.54 11.37
N ASN A 151 3.66 5.58 11.17
CA ASN A 151 4.63 6.07 12.13
C ASN A 151 4.09 7.34 12.79
N VAL A 152 4.05 7.37 14.13
CA VAL A 152 3.57 8.53 14.88
C VAL A 152 4.66 8.98 15.85
N LYS A 153 5.11 10.22 15.69
CA LYS A 153 6.16 10.83 16.51
C LYS A 153 5.60 11.99 17.32
N ILE A 154 5.98 12.04 18.59
CA ILE A 154 5.75 13.19 19.46
C ILE A 154 6.73 14.30 19.07
N GLY A 155 6.20 15.47 18.74
CA GLY A 155 6.93 16.67 18.38
C GLY A 155 6.98 17.69 19.51
N THR A 156 6.78 18.96 19.15
CA THR A 156 6.87 20.09 20.08
C THR A 156 5.77 20.06 21.14
N LEU A 157 6.18 20.16 22.40
CA LEU A 157 5.30 20.40 23.53
C LEU A 157 4.86 21.87 23.56
N GLN A 158 3.58 22.09 23.78
CA GLN A 158 2.95 23.38 24.08
C GLN A 158 2.35 23.30 25.49
N GLU A 159 1.86 24.42 26.01
CA GLU A 159 1.39 24.50 27.41
C GLU A 159 0.35 23.42 27.75
N ASP A 160 -0.69 23.29 26.92
CA ASP A 160 -1.80 22.35 27.13
C ASP A 160 -1.97 21.34 25.97
N SER A 161 -0.97 21.21 25.10
CA SER A 161 -1.03 20.28 23.96
C SER A 161 0.35 19.83 23.52
N VAL A 162 0.40 18.81 22.68
CA VAL A 162 1.62 18.38 22.01
C VAL A 162 1.36 18.12 20.54
N ARG A 163 2.35 18.42 19.70
CA ARG A 163 2.25 18.12 18.27
C ARG A 163 2.52 16.63 18.02
N LEU A 164 1.63 15.96 17.31
CA LEU A 164 1.83 14.61 16.78
C LEU A 164 2.11 14.70 15.28
N ASN A 165 3.15 14.00 14.84
CA ASN A 165 3.53 13.90 13.44
C ASN A 165 3.29 12.47 12.97
N PHE A 166 2.29 12.31 12.11
CA PHE A 166 1.95 11.07 11.44
C PHE A 166 2.68 11.02 10.11
N SER A 167 3.27 9.88 9.77
CA SER A 167 3.76 9.61 8.42
C SER A 167 3.54 8.15 8.03
N VAL A 168 3.32 7.92 6.74
CA VAL A 168 3.14 6.58 6.17
C VAL A 168 3.66 6.57 4.74
N THR A 169 4.28 5.47 4.33
CA THR A 169 4.77 5.25 2.96
C THR A 169 4.14 3.97 2.41
N ASP A 170 3.60 4.05 1.19
CA ASP A 170 3.03 2.89 0.50
C ASP A 170 4.10 2.14 -0.33
N SER A 171 3.72 1.05 -0.99
CA SER A 171 4.63 0.23 -1.79
C SER A 171 5.13 0.94 -3.05
N THR A 172 4.49 2.05 -3.44
CA THR A 172 4.97 2.90 -4.53
C THR A 172 6.11 3.82 -4.08
N GLY A 173 6.42 3.88 -2.79
CA GLY A 173 7.41 4.78 -2.22
C GLY A 173 6.88 6.19 -1.95
N THR A 174 5.58 6.42 -2.14
CA THR A 174 4.96 7.73 -1.89
C THR A 174 4.68 7.89 -0.40
N GLU A 175 5.12 9.02 0.16
CA GLU A 175 4.88 9.36 1.56
C GLU A 175 3.70 10.32 1.72
N ALA A 176 2.85 10.04 2.71
CA ALA A 176 1.89 11.00 3.24
C ALA A 176 2.28 11.38 4.68
N SER A 177 2.04 12.64 5.03
CA SER A 177 2.35 13.17 6.35
C SER A 177 1.24 14.10 6.85
N LEU A 178 0.98 14.05 8.15
CA LEU A 178 0.01 14.91 8.83
C LEU A 178 0.59 15.37 10.17
N SER A 179 0.52 16.66 10.45
CA SER A 179 0.92 17.23 11.74
C SER A 179 -0.26 17.93 12.41
N VAL A 180 -0.66 17.45 13.58
CA VAL A 180 -1.84 17.93 14.32
C VAL A 180 -1.53 18.02 15.81
N SER A 181 -2.27 18.83 16.56
CA SER A 181 -2.09 18.88 18.01
C SER A 181 -3.00 17.90 18.74
N CYS A 182 -2.47 17.29 19.80
CA CYS A 182 -3.18 16.45 20.76
C CYS A 182 -3.25 17.22 22.08
N ASP A 183 -4.46 17.47 22.56
CA ASP A 183 -4.72 18.31 23.73
C ASP A 183 -4.66 17.48 25.01
N TYR A 184 -4.05 18.03 26.05
CA TYR A 184 -4.11 17.46 27.38
C TYR A 184 -5.31 18.02 28.13
N ASP A 185 -6.22 17.15 28.56
CA ASP A 185 -7.41 17.54 29.32
C ASP A 185 -7.75 16.43 30.31
N ARG A 186 -7.72 16.75 31.61
CA ARG A 186 -7.99 15.80 32.71
C ARG A 186 -9.43 15.91 33.23
N SER A 187 -10.28 16.66 32.54
CA SER A 187 -11.68 16.81 32.90
C SER A 187 -12.41 15.48 32.74
N VAL A 188 -13.26 15.15 33.71
CA VAL A 188 -14.07 13.94 33.64
C VAL A 188 -15.32 14.22 32.82
N TYR A 189 -15.33 13.74 31.58
CA TYR A 189 -16.49 13.79 30.70
C TYR A 189 -17.35 12.53 30.87
N LEU A 190 -18.67 12.72 30.99
CA LEU A 190 -19.66 11.63 31.12
C LEU A 190 -20.44 11.40 29.82
N ALA A 191 -20.21 12.24 28.81
CA ALA A 191 -20.76 12.13 27.47
C ALA A 191 -19.63 11.95 26.45
N ASP A 192 -19.73 10.91 25.63
CA ASP A 192 -18.86 10.68 24.49
C ASP A 192 -19.51 11.28 23.23
N ILE A 193 -18.88 12.30 22.65
CA ILE A 193 -19.27 12.83 21.34
C ILE A 193 -18.51 12.05 20.27
N VAL A 194 -19.21 11.20 19.54
CA VAL A 194 -18.61 10.32 18.54
C VAL A 194 -18.74 10.96 17.17
N LEU A 195 -17.60 11.21 16.53
CA LEU A 195 -17.57 11.77 15.18
C LEU A 195 -17.67 10.65 14.13
N GLY A 196 -18.22 10.98 12.97
CA GLY A 196 -18.18 10.13 11.78
C GLY A 196 -16.77 10.00 11.26
N ASN A 197 -16.07 11.13 11.12
CA ASN A 197 -14.65 11.20 10.81
C ASN A 197 -13.95 12.15 11.78
N TYR A 198 -12.89 11.68 12.43
CA TYR A 198 -12.03 12.54 13.27
C TYR A 198 -11.04 13.36 12.44
N LEU A 199 -10.85 13.02 11.17
CA LEU A 199 -10.08 13.76 10.18
C LEU A 199 -10.85 13.81 8.86
N LEU A 200 -11.19 15.02 8.41
CA LEU A 200 -11.87 15.29 7.15
C LEU A 200 -10.90 15.94 6.16
N TYR A 201 -10.89 15.48 4.92
CA TYR A 201 -10.27 16.17 3.79
C TYR A 201 -11.38 16.78 2.93
N LEU A 202 -11.32 18.09 2.71
CA LEU A 202 -12.31 18.83 1.93
C LEU A 202 -11.61 19.71 0.88
N PRO A 203 -12.17 19.85 -0.32
CA PRO A 203 -11.62 20.77 -1.31
C PRO A 203 -11.87 22.23 -0.93
N ALA A 204 -10.93 23.10 -1.28
CA ALA A 204 -11.07 24.54 -1.06
C ALA A 204 -12.26 25.13 -1.83
N GLY A 205 -13.08 25.90 -1.12
CA GLY A 205 -14.26 26.58 -1.64
C GLY A 205 -15.57 25.83 -1.41
N GLU A 206 -15.54 24.57 -0.99
CA GLU A 206 -16.74 23.82 -0.64
C GLU A 206 -17.11 23.98 0.84
N THR A 207 -18.38 24.28 1.10
CA THR A 207 -18.91 24.37 2.46
C THR A 207 -19.28 23.00 3.00
N TYR A 208 -19.01 22.76 4.28
CA TYR A 208 -19.38 21.53 4.96
C TYR A 208 -20.08 21.84 6.29
N ASP A 209 -21.19 21.17 6.59
CA ASP A 209 -21.86 21.28 7.89
C ASP A 209 -21.12 20.45 8.94
N LEU A 210 -20.34 21.13 9.79
CA LEU A 210 -19.56 20.47 10.84
C LEU A 210 -20.45 19.67 11.82
N ARG A 211 -21.71 20.08 12.03
CA ARG A 211 -22.63 19.35 12.91
C ARG A 211 -23.01 17.99 12.34
N SER A 212 -23.10 17.86 11.01
CA SER A 212 -23.42 16.59 10.36
C SER A 212 -22.31 15.54 10.53
N ASN A 213 -21.11 15.93 10.98
CA ASN A 213 -20.04 14.99 11.32
C ASN A 213 -20.24 14.33 12.69
N ILE A 214 -21.21 14.74 13.50
CA ILE A 214 -21.52 14.05 14.76
C ILE A 214 -22.34 12.80 14.42
N ARG A 215 -21.76 11.62 14.70
CA ARG A 215 -22.37 10.31 14.44
C ARG A 215 -23.25 9.85 15.59
N ASP A 216 -22.78 10.03 16.81
CA ASP A 216 -23.50 9.63 18.02
C ASP A 216 -23.12 10.52 19.21
N ILE A 217 -24.00 10.61 20.19
CA ILE A 217 -23.73 11.19 21.51
C ILE A 217 -24.07 10.10 22.52
N ILE A 218 -23.09 9.60 23.25
CA ILE A 218 -23.29 8.46 24.15
C ILE A 218 -23.17 8.93 25.59
N ILE A 219 -24.22 8.72 26.39
CA ILE A 219 -24.22 8.97 27.84
C ILE A 219 -24.66 7.68 28.53
N SER A 220 -23.87 7.20 29.49
CA SER A 220 -24.17 5.95 30.20
C SER A 220 -24.45 4.76 29.27
N LYS A 221 -23.70 4.66 28.17
CA LYS A 221 -23.80 3.62 27.12
C LYS A 221 -25.10 3.64 26.30
N GLN A 222 -25.86 4.73 26.35
CA GLN A 222 -27.06 4.91 25.52
C GLN A 222 -26.82 6.06 24.54
N SER A 223 -27.27 5.88 23.30
CA SER A 223 -27.31 6.95 22.30
C SER A 223 -28.31 8.01 22.72
N ARG A 224 -27.92 9.28 22.62
CA ARG A 224 -28.64 10.48 23.05
C ARG A 224 -28.64 11.53 21.93
N MET A 225 -28.91 11.10 20.70
CA MET A 225 -28.91 11.99 19.53
C MET A 225 -29.95 13.10 19.57
N GLU A 226 -30.93 13.04 20.47
CA GLU A 226 -31.82 14.17 20.76
C GLU A 226 -31.06 15.40 21.30
N LEU A 227 -29.84 15.23 21.82
CA LEU A 227 -28.96 16.31 22.32
C LEU A 227 -28.10 16.93 21.21
N LEU A 228 -28.27 16.55 19.95
CA LEU A 228 -27.43 17.01 18.83
C LEU A 228 -27.40 18.54 18.71
N ASP A 229 -28.54 19.19 18.94
CA ASP A 229 -28.68 20.65 18.84
C ASP A 229 -28.07 21.38 20.06
N GLU A 230 -27.83 20.68 21.17
CA GLU A 230 -27.17 21.21 22.36
C GLU A 230 -25.63 21.22 22.24
N VAL A 231 -25.07 20.54 21.24
CA VAL A 231 -23.61 20.51 21.05
C VAL A 231 -23.13 21.86 20.52
N GLU A 232 -22.32 22.56 21.30
CA GLU A 232 -21.60 23.74 20.86
C GLU A 232 -20.43 23.33 19.97
N ILE A 233 -20.31 23.98 18.80
CA ILE A 233 -19.23 23.73 17.85
C ILE A 233 -18.37 24.99 17.78
N GLN A 234 -17.14 24.88 18.23
CA GLN A 234 -16.14 25.94 18.13
C GLN A 234 -15.18 25.60 16.99
N SER A 235 -15.16 26.45 15.97
CA SER A 235 -14.37 26.21 14.75
C SER A 235 -13.83 27.51 14.18
N GLY A 236 -12.57 27.46 13.75
CA GLY A 236 -11.92 28.50 12.94
C GLY A 236 -11.74 28.09 11.47
N VAL A 237 -12.44 27.06 11.01
CA VAL A 237 -12.29 26.53 9.64
C VAL A 237 -12.63 27.61 8.62
N ASP A 238 -11.66 27.95 7.78
CA ASP A 238 -11.86 28.77 6.60
C ASP A 238 -11.88 27.85 5.38
N PHE A 239 -13.09 27.45 4.95
CA PHE A 239 -13.28 26.53 3.82
C PHE A 239 -12.68 27.04 2.50
N SER A 240 -12.33 28.33 2.39
CA SER A 240 -11.72 28.90 1.18
C SER A 240 -10.19 28.83 1.19
N LYS A 241 -9.56 28.50 2.32
CA LYS A 241 -8.11 28.54 2.48
C LYS A 241 -7.56 27.14 2.75
N PRO A 242 -6.65 26.64 1.90
CA PRO A 242 -5.93 25.41 2.19
C PRO A 242 -5.21 25.49 3.53
N GLY A 243 -5.31 24.43 4.32
CA GLY A 243 -4.74 24.38 5.66
C GLY A 243 -5.35 23.30 6.54
N THR A 244 -4.75 23.10 7.71
CA THR A 244 -5.24 22.18 8.73
C THR A 244 -5.88 22.99 9.85
N TYR A 245 -7.14 22.67 10.14
CA TYR A 245 -7.99 23.36 11.09
C TYR A 245 -8.47 22.39 12.17
N GLU A 246 -8.69 22.92 13.36
CA GLU A 246 -9.19 22.18 14.50
C GLU A 246 -10.64 22.58 14.76
N VAL A 247 -11.47 21.59 15.05
CA VAL A 247 -12.89 21.76 15.35
C VAL A 247 -13.17 21.10 16.68
N TYR A 248 -13.70 21.87 17.62
CA TYR A 248 -14.03 21.39 18.94
C TYR A 248 -15.54 21.29 19.11
N TYR A 249 -15.97 20.18 19.70
CA TYR A 249 -17.37 19.88 19.98
C TYR A 249 -17.51 19.78 21.50
N TYR A 250 -18.44 20.54 22.07
CA TYR A 250 -18.70 20.58 23.50
C TYR A 250 -20.17 20.28 23.77
N LEU A 251 -20.43 19.45 24.76
CA LEU A 251 -21.77 19.24 25.31
C LEU A 251 -21.75 19.59 26.79
N ALA A 252 -22.76 20.33 27.23
CA ALA A 252 -23.07 20.53 28.63
C ALA A 252 -24.58 20.33 28.78
N SER A 253 -24.99 19.13 29.21
CA SER A 253 -26.41 18.81 29.36
C SER A 253 -26.98 19.35 30.66
N ASP A 254 -28.27 19.63 30.67
CA ASP A 254 -29.02 20.06 31.87
C ASP A 254 -28.99 19.03 33.00
N THR A 255 -28.67 17.77 32.69
CA THR A 255 -28.50 16.68 33.66
C THR A 255 -27.10 16.65 34.29
N GLY A 256 -26.24 17.62 33.97
CA GLY A 256 -24.87 17.76 34.49
C GLY A 256 -23.84 16.87 33.80
N SER A 257 -24.17 16.26 32.66
CA SER A 257 -23.21 15.49 31.87
C SER A 257 -22.52 16.41 30.87
N SER A 258 -21.18 16.36 30.83
CA SER A 258 -20.38 17.10 29.85
C SER A 258 -19.64 16.16 28.91
N GLY A 259 -19.34 16.65 27.72
CA GLY A 259 -18.55 15.96 26.69
C GLY A 259 -17.65 16.92 25.93
N ARG A 260 -16.51 16.43 25.47
CA ARG A 260 -15.60 17.14 24.58
C ARG A 260 -15.05 16.19 23.53
N ALA A 261 -15.07 16.61 22.27
CA ALA A 261 -14.38 15.93 21.19
C ALA A 261 -13.64 16.94 20.30
N LYS A 262 -12.58 16.46 19.66
CA LYS A 262 -11.78 17.20 18.69
C LYS A 262 -11.81 16.48 17.35
N GLY A 263 -12.19 17.22 16.31
CA GLY A 263 -12.03 16.82 14.92
C GLY A 263 -10.98 17.70 14.23
N ILE A 264 -10.36 17.16 13.18
CA ILE A 264 -9.43 17.86 12.31
C ILE A 264 -10.05 17.98 10.92
N VAL A 265 -9.92 19.16 10.31
CA VAL A 265 -10.34 19.42 8.93
C VAL A 265 -9.12 19.89 8.14
N VAL A 266 -8.80 19.21 7.05
CA VAL A 266 -7.76 19.60 6.10
C VAL A 266 -8.46 20.10 4.84
N ILE A 267 -8.27 21.38 4.55
CA ILE A 267 -8.69 22.01 3.29
C ILE A 267 -7.54 21.88 2.29
N GLN A 268 -7.82 21.35 1.09
CA GLN A 268 -6.84 21.11 0.03
C GLN A 268 -7.17 21.88 -1.25
#